data_AF-A0A329UQC5-F1
#
_entry.id   AF-A0A329UQC5-F1
#
_cell.length_a   1.000
_cell.length_b   1.000
_cell.length_c   1.000
_cell.angle_alpha   90.00
_cell.angle_beta   90.00
_cell.angle_gamma   90.00
#
_symmetry.space_group_name_H-M   'P 1'
#
loop_
_entity.id
_entity.type
_entity.pdbx_description
1 polymer ?
#
loop_
_entity_poly.entity_id
_entity_poly.type
_entity_poly.pdbx_seq_one_letter_code
_entity_poly.pdbx_strand_id
1 'polypeptide(L)'
;MDLEKFYFTYGSDDVQPYCGGWTEVWAPNYHMACQAFRAVHPDRIPNILNCSSVYSAREFEKTKMFGPSGNFGLRCRETITLNIAVNKAEEGVIF
;
A
#
# COMPACT_ATOMS: atom_id res chain seq x y z
N MET A 1 -4.65 -7.68 15.17
CA MET A 1 -5.34 -6.73 14.27
C MET A 1 -5.38 -7.40 12.92
N ASP A 2 -6.57 -7.55 12.36
CA ASP A 2 -6.70 -8.13 11.02
C ASP A 2 -6.20 -7.11 9.99
N LEU A 3 -5.48 -7.59 8.99
CA LEU A 3 -4.95 -6.75 7.92
C LEU A 3 -5.94 -6.72 6.76
N GLU A 4 -6.13 -5.53 6.20
CA GLU A 4 -6.84 -5.33 4.95
C GLU A 4 -5.84 -5.07 3.82
N LYS A 5 -6.23 -5.45 2.60
CA LYS A 5 -5.44 -5.21 1.40
C LYS A 5 -5.88 -3.92 0.71
N PHE A 6 -4.91 -3.07 0.41
CA PHE A 6 -5.04 -1.86 -0.38
C PHE A 6 -4.18 -1.95 -1.65
N TYR A 7 -4.64 -1.32 -2.72
CA TYR A 7 -4.01 -1.36 -4.03
C TYR A 7 -3.59 0.06 -4.44
N PHE A 8 -2.29 0.28 -4.64
CA PHE A 8 -1.71 1.55 -5.07
C PHE A 8 -1.31 1.39 -6.53
N THR A 9 -2.09 1.96 -7.44
CA THR A 9 -1.93 1.74 -8.88
C THR A 9 -0.98 2.75 -9.51
N TYR A 10 -0.41 2.40 -10.65
CA TYR A 10 0.50 3.27 -11.39
C TYR A 10 -0.05 3.65 -12.76
N GLY A 11 0.25 4.86 -13.19
CA GLY A 11 0.03 5.34 -14.54
C GLY A 11 1.16 4.90 -15.47
N SER A 12 1.35 5.66 -16.54
CA SER A 12 2.41 5.45 -17.53
C SER A 12 3.56 6.46 -17.40
N ASP A 13 3.50 7.34 -16.41
CA ASP A 13 4.53 8.35 -16.16
C ASP A 13 5.79 7.68 -15.59
N ASP A 14 6.97 8.10 -16.04
CA ASP A 14 8.26 7.56 -15.61
C ASP A 14 8.69 8.05 -14.22
N VAL A 15 7.94 9.01 -13.67
CA VAL A 15 8.19 9.59 -12.35
C VAL A 15 7.74 8.71 -11.18
N GLN A 16 6.83 7.77 -11.45
CA GLN A 16 6.30 6.84 -10.44
C GLN A 16 7.26 5.67 -10.21
N PRO A 17 7.15 4.94 -9.08
CA PRO A 17 8.03 3.81 -8.78
C PRO A 17 8.05 2.73 -9.87
N TYR A 18 6.90 2.55 -10.54
CA TYR A 18 6.73 1.69 -11.69
C TYR A 18 5.81 2.35 -12.72
N CYS A 19 5.95 1.99 -13.99
CA CYS A 19 4.92 2.20 -15.00
C CYS A 19 3.98 0.99 -15.01
N GLY A 20 2.67 1.24 -14.88
CA GLY A 20 1.64 0.20 -14.86
C GLY A 20 1.69 -0.75 -13.66
N GLY A 21 0.68 -1.61 -13.54
CA GLY A 21 0.52 -2.49 -12.39
C GLY A 21 0.12 -1.76 -11.11
N TRP A 22 0.41 -2.37 -9.97
CA TRP A 22 0.13 -1.83 -8.63
C TRP A 22 1.01 -2.44 -7.55
N THR A 23 1.09 -1.75 -6.42
CA THR A 23 1.56 -2.31 -5.14
C THR A 23 0.37 -2.78 -4.32
N GLU A 24 0.50 -3.97 -3.72
CA GLU A 24 -0.42 -4.45 -2.69
C GLU A 24 0.12 -4.08 -1.31
N VAL A 25 -0.66 -3.37 -0.50
CA VAL A 25 -0.29 -3.02 0.87
C VAL A 25 -1.25 -3.70 1.84
N TRP A 26 -0.72 -4.53 2.72
CA TRP A 26 -1.46 -5.13 3.83
C TRP A 26 -1.27 -4.30 5.09
N ALA A 27 -2.33 -3.65 5.56
CA ALA A 27 -2.29 -2.77 6.72
C ALA A 27 -3.62 -2.79 7.49
N PRO A 28 -3.63 -2.37 8.77
CA PRO A 28 -4.86 -2.35 9.57
C PRO A 28 -5.95 -1.40 9.06
N ASN A 29 -5.58 -0.36 8.29
CA ASN A 29 -6.52 0.60 7.70
C ASN A 29 -5.82 1.41 6.59
N TYR A 30 -6.63 2.18 5.85
CA TYR A 30 -6.19 3.04 4.75
C TYR A 30 -5.06 4.02 5.14
N HIS A 31 -5.17 4.69 6.28
CA HIS A 31 -4.15 5.66 6.71
C HIS A 31 -2.80 4.98 6.95
N MET A 32 -2.81 3.82 7.60
CA MET A 32 -1.60 3.03 7.82
C MET A 32 -1.03 2.45 6.53
N ALA A 33 -1.89 2.06 5.57
CA ALA A 33 -1.46 1.64 4.25
C ALA A 33 -0.72 2.78 3.52
N CYS A 34 -1.27 4.00 3.55
CA CYS A 34 -0.65 5.17 2.95
C CYS A 34 0.70 5.50 3.59
N GLN A 35 0.82 5.38 4.92
CA GLN A 35 2.10 5.60 5.59
C GLN A 35 3.12 4.51 5.28
N ALA A 36 2.70 3.25 5.25
CA ALA A 36 3.57 2.13 4.88
C ALA A 36 4.06 2.27 3.43
N PHE A 37 3.17 2.64 2.51
CA PHE A 37 3.54 2.92 1.11
C PHE A 37 4.54 4.07 1.03
N ARG A 38 4.28 5.20 1.71
CA ARG A 38 5.17 6.37 1.74
C ARG A 38 6.56 6.05 2.31
N ALA A 39 6.65 5.12 3.26
CA ALA A 39 7.94 4.71 3.83
C ALA A 39 8.83 3.98 2.81
N VAL A 40 8.24 3.29 1.83
CA VAL A 40 8.96 2.57 0.76
C VAL A 40 9.11 3.44 -0.50
N HIS A 41 8.06 4.20 -0.84
CA HIS A 41 7.97 5.10 -1.99
C HIS A 41 7.70 6.54 -1.52
N PRO A 42 8.74 7.29 -1.14
CA PRO A 42 8.58 8.65 -0.63
C PRO A 42 7.85 9.57 -1.59
N ASP A 43 7.15 10.54 -1.01
CA ASP A 43 6.49 11.60 -1.75
C ASP A 43 7.49 12.38 -2.60
N ARG A 44 7.15 12.57 -3.87
CA ARG A 44 7.88 13.48 -4.76
C ARG A 44 7.40 14.91 -4.66
N ILE A 45 6.09 15.06 -4.43
CA ILE A 45 5.44 16.35 -4.15
C ILE A 45 4.91 16.24 -2.72
N PRO A 46 5.20 17.21 -1.83
CA PRO A 46 4.83 17.11 -0.42
C PRO A 46 3.36 16.73 -0.21
N ASN A 47 3.15 15.66 0.57
CA ASN A 47 1.84 15.10 0.93
C ASN A 47 1.08 14.42 -0.23
N ILE A 48 1.71 14.21 -1.38
CA ILE A 48 1.14 13.47 -2.51
C ILE A 48 1.85 12.13 -2.64
N LEU A 49 1.08 11.05 -2.45
CA LEU A 49 1.57 9.69 -2.62
C LEU A 49 2.09 9.49 -4.04
N ASN A 50 3.23 8.82 -4.18
CA ASN A 50 3.85 8.53 -5.47
C ASN A 50 3.15 7.36 -6.20
N CYS A 51 1.85 7.50 -6.45
CA CYS A 51 0.99 6.54 -7.15
C CYS A 51 -0.13 7.27 -7.91
N SER A 52 -0.82 6.60 -8.82
CA SER A 52 -1.93 7.18 -9.59
C SER A 52 -3.22 7.22 -8.78
N SER A 53 -3.54 6.14 -8.06
CA SER A 53 -4.76 6.03 -7.26
C SER A 53 -4.60 4.94 -6.21
N VAL A 54 -5.40 5.05 -5.14
CA VAL A 54 -5.44 4.07 -4.05
C VAL A 54 -6.84 3.51 -3.94
N TYR A 55 -6.95 2.20 -3.81
CA TYR A 55 -8.22 1.49 -3.68
C TYR A 55 -8.19 0.53 -2.49
N SER A 56 -9.31 0.40 -1.79
CA SER A 56 -9.58 -0.80 -0.98
C SER A 56 -9.74 -2.02 -1.90
N ALA A 57 -9.61 -3.24 -1.36
CA ALA A 57 -9.83 -4.45 -2.14
C ALA A 57 -11.20 -4.49 -2.84
N ARG A 58 -12.25 -4.09 -2.13
CA ARG A 58 -13.63 -4.05 -2.66
C ARG A 58 -13.80 -3.06 -3.80
N GLU A 59 -13.08 -1.95 -3.78
CA GLU A 59 -13.11 -0.97 -4.88
C GLU A 59 -12.28 -1.46 -6.06
N PHE A 60 -11.11 -2.04 -5.79
CA PHE A 60 -10.19 -2.50 -6.82
C PHE A 60 -10.79 -3.62 -7.68
N GLU A 61 -11.51 -4.56 -7.06
CA GLU A 61 -12.21 -5.66 -7.75
C GLU A 61 -13.23 -5.19 -8.80
N LYS A 62 -13.75 -3.97 -8.64
CA LYS A 62 -14.71 -3.38 -9.59
C LYS A 62 -14.03 -2.69 -10.77
N THR A 63 -12.72 -2.51 -10.73
CA THR A 63 -11.97 -1.87 -11.80
C THR A 63 -11.65 -2.86 -12.92
N LYS A 64 -11.44 -2.35 -14.14
CA LYS A 64 -10.94 -3.19 -15.25
C LYS A 64 -9.55 -3.76 -14.98
N MET A 65 -8.78 -3.13 -14.08
CA MET A 65 -7.41 -3.55 -13.73
C MET A 65 -7.37 -4.89 -12.98
N PHE A 66 -8.45 -5.26 -12.29
CA PHE A 66 -8.54 -6.56 -11.61
C PHE A 66 -8.66 -7.75 -12.59
N GLY A 67 -9.14 -7.47 -13.81
CA GLY A 67 -9.26 -8.44 -14.88
C GLY A 67 -7.92 -9.00 -15.38
N PRO A 68 -7.95 -9.95 -16.35
CA PRO A 68 -6.75 -10.62 -16.84
C PRO A 68 -5.73 -9.67 -17.48
N SER A 69 -6.19 -8.57 -18.07
CA SER A 69 -5.34 -7.57 -18.73
C SER A 69 -4.53 -6.70 -17.76
N GLY A 70 -4.82 -6.75 -16.46
CA GLY A 70 -4.11 -5.93 -15.47
C GLY A 70 -4.25 -4.42 -15.70
N ASN A 71 -3.31 -3.67 -15.17
CA ASN A 71 -3.14 -2.23 -15.38
C ASN A 71 -1.96 -1.99 -16.33
N PHE A 72 -2.23 -1.54 -17.56
CA PHE A 72 -1.24 -1.45 -18.64
C PHE A 72 -0.51 -2.77 -18.92
N GLY A 73 -1.21 -3.91 -18.85
CA GLY A 73 -0.63 -5.25 -19.08
C GLY A 73 0.16 -5.80 -17.88
N LEU A 74 0.26 -5.06 -16.79
CA LEU A 74 1.01 -5.42 -15.60
C LEU A 74 0.07 -5.62 -14.40
N ARG A 75 0.52 -6.41 -13.42
CA ARG A 75 -0.26 -6.71 -12.20
C ARG A 75 0.51 -6.27 -10.95
N CYS A 76 0.39 -7.02 -9.85
CA CYS A 76 1.12 -6.79 -8.63
C CYS A 76 2.63 -6.72 -8.93
N ARG A 77 3.23 -5.57 -8.62
CA ARG A 77 4.66 -5.26 -8.79
C ARG A 77 5.45 -5.58 -7.54
N GLU A 78 4.81 -5.41 -6.39
CA GLU A 78 5.38 -5.61 -5.06
C GLU A 78 4.26 -5.72 -4.02
N THR A 79 4.63 -6.26 -2.85
CA THR A 79 3.74 -6.36 -1.69
C THR A 79 4.43 -5.81 -0.46
N ILE A 80 3.78 -4.87 0.23
CA ILE A 80 4.23 -4.28 1.48
C ILE A 80 3.30 -4.79 2.59
N THR A 81 3.87 -5.33 3.66
CA THR A 81 3.10 -5.81 4.81
C THR A 81 3.57 -5.10 6.08
N LEU A 82 2.64 -4.48 6.80
CA LEU A 82 2.94 -3.82 8.06
C LEU A 82 2.75 -4.80 9.22
N ASN A 83 3.83 -5.06 9.97
CA ASN A 83 3.78 -5.88 11.19
C ASN A 83 4.03 -4.99 12.42
N ILE A 84 3.09 -4.99 13.36
CA ILE A 84 3.17 -4.17 14.58
C ILE A 84 3.12 -5.11 15.77
N ALA A 85 4.23 -5.19 16.49
CA ALA A 85 4.34 -5.93 17.74
C ALA A 85 4.31 -4.95 18.91
N VAL A 86 3.45 -5.23 19.90
CA VAL A 86 3.45 -4.52 21.18
C VAL A 86 4.13 -5.43 22.20
N ASN A 87 5.31 -5.04 22.65
CA ASN A 87 5.99 -5.70 23.76
C ASN A 87 5.54 -5.02 25.05
N LYS A 88 5.04 -5.80 26.02
CA LYS A 88 4.76 -5.25 27.37
C LYS A 88 6.09 -4.86 28.00
N ALA A 89 6.19 -3.63 28.51
CA ALA A 89 7.25 -3.30 29.46
C ALA A 89 6.99 -4.13 30.73
N GLU A 90 8.02 -4.77 31.27
CA GLU A 90 7.93 -5.36 32.59
C GLU A 90 7.62 -4.23 33.58
N GLU A 91 6.42 -4.24 34.18
CA GLU A 91 6.12 -3.41 35.33
C GLU A 91 7.03 -3.86 36.46
N GLY A 92 8.15 -3.14 36.64
CA GLY A 92 9.09 -3.39 37.70
C GLY A 92 8.37 -3.38 39.04
N VAL A 93 8.36 -4.53 39.71
CA VAL A 93 8.02 -4.67 41.12
C VAL A 93 9.01 -3.80 41.90
N ILE A 94 8.58 -2.61 42.29
CA ILE A 94 9.24 -1.83 43.33
C ILE A 94 9.00 -2.54 44.66
N PHE A 95 10.05 -3.20 45.16
CA PHE A 95 10.11 -3.76 46.51
C PHE A 95 10.25 -2.66 47.56
#